data_AF-A0A6N6VQQ4-F1
#
_entry.id   AF-A0A6N6VQQ4-F1
#
_cell.length_a   1.000
_cell.length_b   1.000
_cell.length_c   1.000
_cell.angle_alpha   90.00
_cell.angle_beta   90.00
_cell.angle_gamma   90.00
#
_symmetry.space_group_name_H-M   'P 1'
#
loop_
_entity.id
_entity.type
_entity.pdbx_description
1 polymer ?
#
loop_
_entity_poly.entity_id
_entity_poly.type
_entity_poly.pdbx_seq_one_letter_code
_entity_poly.pdbx_strand_id
1 'polypeptide(L)'
;MKLIKSLFLTMICFYNTFVYASLGSYLFCASQKNPNDWKWAPALPNGLLNYAQEIVKSDDRGTWIVGSGKTSMYFHSILDMDYIFENVNDAKLFCDSLANVCKKEHGENYKWVGASGYAVAPNSWSYILVHYTIRPGVRSRAVCPNWTYQSFPNKGVLGDSRDFFMD
;
A
#
# COMPACT_ATOMS: atom_id res chain seq x y z
N MET A 1 -39.74 33.47 -40.88
CA MET A 1 -38.55 34.31 -40.60
C MET A 1 -38.57 34.68 -39.12
N LYS A 2 -37.56 34.24 -38.35
CA LYS A 2 -37.24 34.57 -36.93
C LYS A 2 -38.26 34.04 -35.89
N LEU A 3 -37.91 33.48 -34.74
CA LEU A 3 -36.70 33.53 -33.93
C LEU A 3 -36.61 32.28 -33.03
N ILE A 4 -35.39 31.80 -32.86
CA ILE A 4 -34.90 30.73 -31.98
C ILE A 4 -35.42 30.90 -30.54
N LYS A 5 -36.09 29.89 -29.99
CA LYS A 5 -36.31 29.75 -28.54
C LYS A 5 -35.45 28.62 -27.99
N SER A 6 -34.21 29.00 -27.71
CA SER A 6 -33.38 28.57 -26.59
C SER A 6 -33.57 27.12 -26.11
N LEU A 7 -32.74 26.24 -26.65
CA LEU A 7 -32.38 24.97 -26.05
C LEU A 7 -31.46 25.28 -24.85
N PHE A 8 -32.03 25.54 -23.68
CA PHE A 8 -31.29 25.63 -22.42
C PHE A 8 -32.17 25.05 -21.31
N LEU A 9 -31.98 23.76 -21.04
CA LEU A 9 -32.22 23.21 -19.72
C LEU A 9 -31.05 22.30 -19.36
N THR A 10 -29.96 22.99 -19.02
CA THR A 10 -29.11 22.71 -17.85
C THR A 10 -28.91 21.24 -17.51
N MET A 11 -27.83 20.69 -18.06
CA MET A 11 -26.73 20.06 -17.31
C MET A 11 -27.08 19.80 -15.84
N ILE A 12 -27.74 18.66 -15.60
CA ILE A 12 -27.95 18.15 -14.24
C ILE A 12 -26.55 17.94 -13.67
N CYS A 13 -26.26 18.71 -12.63
CA CYS A 13 -25.08 18.61 -11.80
C CYS A 13 -24.83 17.12 -11.49
N PHE A 14 -23.76 16.56 -12.06
CA PHE A 14 -23.04 15.48 -11.40
C PHE A 14 -22.53 16.09 -10.10
N TYR A 15 -23.39 16.04 -9.07
CA TYR A 15 -22.98 16.32 -7.72
C TYR A 15 -21.75 15.46 -7.47
N ASN A 16 -20.65 16.15 -7.22
CA ASN A 16 -19.39 15.62 -6.78
C ASN A 16 -19.60 14.84 -5.48
N THR A 17 -20.10 13.61 -5.55
CA THR A 17 -19.59 12.57 -4.69
C THR A 17 -18.32 12.07 -5.37
N PHE A 18 -17.27 12.90 -5.35
CA PHE A 18 -15.92 12.36 -5.26
C PHE A 18 -15.89 11.64 -3.92
N VAL A 19 -16.47 10.44 -3.89
CA VAL A 19 -16.05 9.42 -2.95
C VAL A 19 -14.60 9.25 -3.32
N TYR A 20 -13.70 9.84 -2.52
CA TYR A 20 -12.33 9.40 -2.46
C TYR A 20 -12.42 7.93 -2.04
N ALA A 21 -12.66 7.06 -3.01
CA ALA A 21 -12.41 5.64 -2.85
C ALA A 21 -10.92 5.62 -2.58
N SER A 22 -10.54 5.57 -1.30
CA SER A 22 -9.14 5.40 -0.97
C SER A 22 -8.75 4.11 -1.66
N LEU A 23 -7.88 4.25 -2.66
CA LEU A 23 -7.38 3.12 -3.40
C LEU A 23 -6.60 2.26 -2.41
N GLY A 24 -6.40 1.02 -2.78
CA GLY A 24 -5.66 0.08 -1.97
C GLY A 24 -5.56 -1.24 -2.67
N SER A 25 -4.96 -2.19 -1.98
CA SER A 25 -4.72 -3.53 -2.50
C SER A 25 -4.78 -4.53 -1.36
N TYR A 26 -5.02 -5.79 -1.69
CA TYR A 26 -5.02 -6.85 -0.70
C TYR A 26 -3.62 -7.33 -0.40
N LEU A 27 -3.34 -7.50 0.88
CA LEU A 27 -2.15 -8.17 1.37
C LEU A 27 -2.15 -9.63 0.91
N PHE A 28 -1.01 -10.09 0.41
CA PHE A 28 -0.69 -11.50 0.29
C PHE A 28 0.58 -11.83 1.09
N CYS A 29 0.66 -13.08 1.46
CA CYS A 29 1.66 -13.68 2.32
C CYS A 29 2.50 -14.66 1.50
N ALA A 30 3.82 -14.52 1.50
CA ALA A 30 4.73 -15.44 0.83
C ALA A 30 5.62 -16.19 1.84
N SER A 31 5.86 -17.47 1.57
CA SER A 31 6.71 -18.32 2.39
C SER A 31 8.18 -18.00 2.22
N GLN A 32 8.91 -17.89 3.34
CA GLN A 32 10.36 -17.74 3.35
C GLN A 32 11.08 -18.91 2.67
N LYS A 33 10.52 -20.12 2.77
CA LYS A 33 11.11 -21.33 2.19
C LYS A 33 10.97 -21.39 0.68
N ASN A 34 9.87 -20.85 0.16
CA ASN A 34 9.57 -20.83 -1.26
C ASN A 34 8.67 -19.62 -1.56
N PRO A 35 9.20 -18.52 -2.16
CA PRO A 35 8.38 -17.35 -2.49
C PRO A 35 7.15 -17.67 -3.35
N ASN A 36 7.21 -18.71 -4.19
CA ASN A 36 6.11 -19.18 -5.06
C ASN A 36 4.95 -19.82 -4.29
N ASP A 37 5.18 -20.20 -3.03
CA ASP A 37 4.11 -20.56 -2.10
C ASP A 37 3.60 -19.29 -1.43
N TRP A 38 2.65 -18.64 -2.11
CA TRP A 38 1.97 -17.44 -1.64
C TRP A 38 0.48 -17.73 -1.40
N LYS A 39 -0.10 -17.00 -0.44
CA LYS A 39 -1.49 -17.11 -0.04
C LYS A 39 -2.06 -15.73 0.26
N TRP A 40 -3.36 -15.53 0.07
CA TRP A 40 -4.02 -14.30 0.51
C TRP A 40 -4.01 -14.18 2.03
N ALA A 41 -3.81 -12.98 2.54
CA ALA A 41 -4.00 -12.70 3.96
C ALA A 41 -5.50 -12.78 4.33
N PRO A 42 -5.83 -13.11 5.59
CA PRO A 42 -7.22 -13.19 6.02
C PRO A 42 -7.89 -11.82 6.03
N ALA A 43 -9.22 -11.83 6.06
CA ALA A 43 -10.03 -10.65 6.31
C ALA A 43 -9.77 -10.06 7.70
N LEU A 44 -9.80 -8.74 7.81
CA LEU A 44 -9.69 -8.01 9.07
C LEU A 44 -10.92 -7.12 9.22
N PRO A 45 -12.05 -7.64 9.72
CA PRO A 45 -13.32 -6.89 9.78
C PRO A 45 -13.29 -5.69 10.74
N ASN A 46 -12.26 -5.59 11.59
CA ASN A 46 -12.02 -4.46 12.49
C ASN A 46 -10.74 -3.67 12.11
N GLY A 47 -10.18 -3.91 10.91
CA GLY A 47 -8.89 -3.41 10.47
C GLY A 47 -7.72 -4.03 11.24
N LEU A 48 -6.54 -3.43 11.09
CA LEU A 48 -5.34 -3.85 11.80
C LEU A 48 -5.27 -3.15 13.16
N LEU A 49 -5.16 -3.93 14.23
CA LEU A 49 -5.08 -3.40 15.60
C LEU A 49 -3.96 -2.35 15.72
N ASN A 50 -4.22 -1.26 16.43
CA ASN A 50 -3.32 -0.12 16.64
C ASN A 50 -3.01 0.74 15.40
N TYR A 51 -3.66 0.47 14.27
CA TYR A 51 -3.57 1.31 13.08
C TYR A 51 -4.92 1.88 12.73
N ALA A 52 -4.91 3.12 12.25
CA ALA A 52 -6.11 3.81 11.86
C ALA A 52 -6.66 3.24 10.54
N GLN A 53 -7.97 3.39 10.32
CA GLN A 53 -8.69 2.77 9.19
C GLN A 53 -8.29 3.38 7.84
N GLU A 54 -7.70 4.58 7.86
CA GLU A 54 -7.06 5.21 6.71
C GLU A 54 -5.76 4.52 6.26
N ILE A 55 -5.17 3.64 7.09
CA ILE A 55 -3.96 2.87 6.76
C ILE A 55 -4.33 1.45 6.33
N VAL A 56 -5.13 0.77 7.15
CA VAL A 56 -5.66 -0.58 6.86
C VAL A 56 -7.16 -0.58 7.12
N LYS A 57 -7.94 -0.78 6.07
CA LYS A 57 -9.40 -0.76 6.17
C LYS A 57 -9.94 -2.07 6.72
N SER A 58 -11.02 -1.94 7.46
CA SER A 58 -11.93 -3.03 7.76
C SER A 58 -12.54 -3.55 6.46
N ASP A 59 -12.25 -4.79 6.13
CA ASP A 59 -12.75 -5.47 4.92
C ASP A 59 -12.95 -6.97 5.24
N ASP A 60 -14.01 -7.54 4.69
CA ASP A 60 -14.45 -8.92 4.90
C ASP A 60 -13.87 -9.91 3.87
N ARG A 61 -13.17 -9.43 2.84
CA ARG A 61 -12.57 -10.24 1.77
C ARG A 61 -11.07 -10.48 1.97
N GLY A 62 -10.39 -9.63 2.73
CA GLY A 62 -8.96 -9.73 2.97
C GLY A 62 -8.41 -8.57 3.79
N THR A 63 -7.10 -8.54 4.00
CA THR A 63 -6.43 -7.40 4.65
C THR A 63 -6.21 -6.29 3.61
N TRP A 64 -7.03 -5.25 3.65
CA TRP A 64 -6.99 -4.13 2.70
C TRP A 64 -6.04 -3.02 3.15
N ILE A 65 -4.94 -2.81 2.42
CA ILE A 65 -3.97 -1.76 2.70
C ILE A 65 -4.27 -0.57 1.80
N VAL A 66 -4.40 0.62 2.39
CA VAL A 66 -4.68 1.86 1.67
C VAL A 66 -3.41 2.40 1.02
N GLY A 67 -3.51 2.77 -0.25
CA GLY A 67 -2.41 3.35 -1.02
C GLY A 67 -2.72 3.44 -2.50
N SER A 68 -1.74 3.90 -3.26
CA SER A 68 -1.82 4.10 -4.70
C SER A 68 -0.83 3.19 -5.45
N GLY A 69 -1.23 2.73 -6.64
CA GLY A 69 -0.33 1.96 -7.50
C GLY A 69 0.76 2.83 -8.09
N LYS A 70 2.00 2.38 -7.98
CA LYS A 70 3.16 2.99 -8.65
C LYS A 70 4.01 1.91 -9.30
N THR A 71 4.81 2.35 -10.28
CA THR A 71 5.80 1.50 -10.94
C THR A 71 7.18 2.04 -10.63
N SER A 72 8.09 1.14 -10.30
CA SER A 72 9.47 1.48 -10.02
C SER A 72 10.31 1.77 -11.24
N MET A 73 11.50 2.34 -11.04
CA MET A 73 12.48 2.52 -12.14
C MET A 73 12.89 1.18 -12.78
N TYR A 74 12.76 0.08 -12.03
CA TYR A 74 13.05 -1.28 -12.47
C TYR A 74 11.77 -2.05 -12.82
N PHE A 75 10.67 -1.35 -13.11
CA PHE A 75 9.37 -1.91 -13.49
C PHE A 75 8.71 -2.84 -12.45
N HIS A 76 9.23 -2.90 -11.22
CA HIS A 76 8.49 -3.50 -10.11
C HIS A 76 7.21 -2.73 -9.82
N SER A 77 6.11 -3.46 -9.66
CA SER A 77 4.85 -2.91 -9.17
C SER A 77 4.94 -2.60 -7.68
N ILE A 78 4.35 -1.49 -7.25
CA ILE A 78 4.41 -0.98 -5.89
C ILE A 78 3.02 -0.54 -5.47
N LEU A 79 2.60 -0.96 -4.28
CA LEU A 79 1.59 -0.24 -3.51
C LEU A 79 2.31 0.83 -2.69
N ASP A 80 2.17 2.08 -3.10
CA ASP A 80 2.71 3.24 -2.40
C ASP A 80 1.70 3.71 -1.35
N MET A 81 2.02 3.55 -0.06
CA MET A 81 1.08 3.87 1.00
C MET A 81 0.85 5.37 1.12
N ASP A 82 -0.42 5.76 1.25
CA ASP A 82 -0.82 7.16 1.45
C ASP A 82 -0.72 7.57 2.94
N TYR A 83 0.36 7.15 3.61
CA TYR A 83 0.61 7.40 5.03
C TYR A 83 2.10 7.60 5.33
N ILE A 84 2.39 8.49 6.29
CA ILE A 84 3.75 8.80 6.73
C ILE A 84 3.86 8.52 8.21
N PHE A 85 4.65 7.53 8.58
CA PHE A 85 4.93 7.18 9.98
C PHE A 85 5.81 8.23 10.66
N GLU A 86 5.67 8.38 11.97
CA GLU A 86 6.41 9.39 12.74
C GLU A 86 7.92 9.13 12.71
N ASN A 87 8.33 7.87 12.66
CA ASN A 87 9.72 7.47 12.62
C ASN A 87 9.90 6.09 11.96
N VAL A 88 11.17 5.70 11.74
CA VAL A 88 11.53 4.42 11.14
C VAL A 88 11.03 3.21 11.95
N ASN A 89 10.96 3.31 13.27
CA ASN A 89 10.52 2.20 14.12
C ASN A 89 9.01 1.96 13.97
N ASP A 90 8.20 3.00 13.87
CA ASP A 90 6.76 2.86 13.67
C ASP A 90 6.43 2.25 12.30
N ALA A 91 7.16 2.67 11.26
CA ALA A 91 7.07 2.06 9.93
C ALA A 91 7.49 0.58 9.97
N LYS A 92 8.55 0.25 10.72
CA LYS A 92 8.97 -1.14 10.92
C LYS A 92 7.90 -1.96 11.65
N LEU A 93 7.36 -1.45 12.75
CA LEU A 93 6.30 -2.12 13.52
C LEU A 93 5.05 -2.37 12.68
N PHE A 94 4.74 -1.47 11.76
CA PHE A 94 3.66 -1.67 10.81
C PHE A 94 3.94 -2.85 9.87
N CYS A 95 5.10 -2.90 9.24
CA CYS A 95 5.48 -4.02 8.38
C CYS A 95 5.51 -5.35 9.16
N ASP A 96 6.01 -5.34 10.41
CA ASP A 96 6.01 -6.51 11.28
C ASP A 96 4.58 -6.95 11.63
N SER A 97 3.65 -6.01 11.81
CA SER A 97 2.23 -6.31 12.08
C SER A 97 1.57 -6.99 10.88
N LEU A 98 1.85 -6.54 9.65
CA LEU A 98 1.39 -7.24 8.44
C LEU A 98 1.98 -8.65 8.33
N ALA A 99 3.28 -8.79 8.60
CA ALA A 99 3.93 -10.11 8.61
C ALA A 99 3.33 -11.03 9.69
N ASN A 100 2.97 -10.49 10.85
CA ASN A 100 2.33 -11.26 11.92
C ASN A 100 0.93 -11.72 11.56
N VAL A 101 0.15 -10.93 10.81
CA VAL A 101 -1.12 -11.39 10.22
C VAL A 101 -0.87 -12.63 9.36
N CYS A 102 0.13 -12.59 8.49
CA CYS A 102 0.50 -13.71 7.63
C CYS A 102 0.97 -14.95 8.39
N LYS A 103 1.84 -14.76 9.39
CA LYS A 103 2.35 -15.85 10.22
C LYS A 103 1.26 -16.52 11.05
N LYS A 104 0.35 -15.73 11.62
CA LYS A 104 -0.76 -16.25 12.43
C LYS A 104 -1.69 -17.13 11.60
N GLU A 105 -1.96 -16.74 10.36
CA GLU A 105 -2.88 -17.47 9.48
C GLU A 105 -2.22 -18.71 8.84
N HIS A 106 -1.01 -18.55 8.30
CA HIS A 106 -0.40 -19.55 7.42
C HIS A 106 0.82 -20.26 8.02
N GLY A 107 1.27 -19.83 9.20
CA GLY A 107 2.41 -20.36 9.94
C GLY A 107 3.68 -19.49 9.83
N GLU A 108 4.63 -19.71 10.75
CA GLU A 108 5.84 -18.88 10.94
C GLU A 108 6.70 -18.64 9.69
N ASN A 109 6.62 -19.53 8.70
CA ASN A 109 7.36 -19.37 7.45
C ASN A 109 6.77 -18.28 6.54
N TYR A 110 5.50 -17.89 6.69
CA TYR A 110 4.84 -16.87 5.87
C TYR A 110 5.09 -15.47 6.45
N LYS A 111 6.34 -15.02 6.38
CA LYS A 111 6.75 -13.71 6.92
C LYS A 111 6.92 -12.62 5.87
N TRP A 112 6.98 -12.99 4.58
CA TRP A 112 7.15 -12.01 3.51
C TRP A 112 5.79 -11.50 3.07
N VAL A 113 5.71 -10.19 2.86
CA VAL A 113 4.46 -9.51 2.55
C VAL A 113 4.54 -8.79 1.21
N GLY A 114 3.42 -8.78 0.50
CA GLY A 114 3.23 -8.00 -0.72
C GLY A 114 1.77 -7.61 -0.86
N ALA A 115 1.46 -6.80 -1.86
CA ALA A 115 0.10 -6.39 -2.15
C ALA A 115 -0.29 -6.69 -3.59
N SER A 116 -1.55 -7.04 -3.82
CA SER A 116 -2.08 -7.29 -5.16
C SER A 116 -3.55 -6.89 -5.29
N GLY A 117 -3.95 -6.56 -6.51
CA GLY A 117 -5.32 -6.18 -6.88
C GLY A 117 -5.64 -4.70 -6.69
N TYR A 118 -6.62 -4.22 -7.45
CA TYR A 118 -7.16 -2.87 -7.38
C TYR A 118 -6.12 -1.78 -7.70
N ALA A 119 -5.54 -1.12 -6.69
CA ALA A 119 -4.57 -0.05 -6.91
C ALA A 119 -3.34 -0.53 -7.69
N VAL A 120 -2.98 -1.80 -7.52
CA VAL A 120 -1.94 -2.48 -8.30
C VAL A 120 -2.56 -3.61 -9.14
N ALA A 121 -1.85 -4.07 -10.17
CA ALA A 121 -2.38 -5.09 -11.06
C ALA A 121 -2.72 -6.40 -10.31
N PRO A 122 -3.87 -7.05 -10.57
CA PRO A 122 -4.33 -8.25 -9.83
C PRO A 122 -3.38 -9.46 -9.87
N ASN A 123 -2.55 -9.55 -10.90
CA ASN A 123 -1.59 -10.64 -11.08
C ASN A 123 -0.15 -10.20 -10.77
N SER A 124 0.03 -9.07 -10.10
CA SER A 124 1.34 -8.52 -9.78
C SER A 124 1.69 -8.71 -8.31
N TRP A 125 2.91 -9.18 -8.07
CA TRP A 125 3.48 -9.27 -6.74
C TRP A 125 4.08 -7.92 -6.35
N SER A 126 3.20 -7.01 -5.96
CA SER A 126 3.62 -5.63 -5.72
C SER A 126 4.25 -5.49 -4.35
N TYR A 127 5.29 -4.67 -4.28
CA TYR A 127 5.93 -4.33 -3.02
C TYR A 127 5.11 -3.30 -2.25
N ILE A 128 5.15 -3.34 -0.91
CA ILE A 128 4.49 -2.35 -0.06
C ILE A 128 5.54 -1.30 0.33
N LEU A 129 5.39 -0.06 -0.16
CA LEU A 129 6.29 1.05 0.12
C LEU A 129 5.71 1.91 1.26
N VAL A 130 6.47 2.07 2.34
CA VAL A 130 6.13 2.89 3.51
C VAL A 130 6.99 4.15 3.54
N HIS A 131 6.43 5.24 4.06
CA HIS A 131 7.14 6.50 4.29
C HIS A 131 7.28 6.79 5.77
N TYR A 132 8.39 7.39 6.19
CA TYR A 132 8.59 7.80 7.57
C TYR A 132 9.41 9.08 7.67
N THR A 133 9.25 9.79 8.78
CA THR A 133 10.05 10.98 9.09
C THR A 133 11.38 10.57 9.73
N ILE A 134 12.51 11.08 9.25
CA ILE A 134 13.83 10.91 9.90
C ILE A 134 14.03 12.00 10.96
N ARG A 135 13.73 13.23 10.55
CA ARG A 135 13.78 14.45 11.37
C ARG A 135 12.78 15.45 10.80
N PRO A 136 12.35 16.49 11.54
CA PRO A 136 11.39 17.46 11.04
C PRO A 136 11.75 17.98 9.64
N GLY A 137 10.81 17.83 8.69
CA GLY A 137 11.00 18.23 7.29
C GLY A 137 11.78 17.25 6.41
N VAL A 138 12.40 16.20 6.95
CA VAL A 138 13.12 15.18 6.19
C VAL A 138 12.41 13.84 6.29
N ARG A 139 11.99 13.33 5.13
CA ARG A 139 11.27 12.06 4.98
C ARG A 139 12.15 11.05 4.27
N SER A 140 11.91 9.79 4.56
CA SER A 140 12.49 8.67 3.85
C SER A 140 11.44 7.60 3.63
N ARG A 141 11.83 6.56 2.91
CA ARG A 141 10.94 5.49 2.48
C ARG A 141 11.68 4.16 2.50
N ALA A 142 10.95 3.09 2.73
CA ALA A 142 11.47 1.74 2.66
C ALA A 142 10.36 0.79 2.19
N VAL A 143 10.75 -0.35 1.65
CA VAL A 143 9.79 -1.40 1.30
C VAL A 143 9.63 -2.34 2.50
N CYS A 144 8.41 -2.77 2.83
CA CYS A 144 8.23 -3.81 3.84
C CYS A 144 8.95 -5.11 3.44
N PRO A 145 9.54 -5.85 4.39
CA PRO A 145 10.32 -7.03 4.07
C PRO A 145 9.59 -8.06 3.20
N ASN A 146 10.25 -8.50 2.13
CA ASN A 146 9.74 -9.46 1.16
C ASN A 146 10.86 -10.37 0.60
N TRP A 147 10.55 -11.16 -0.44
CA TRP A 147 11.48 -12.11 -1.06
C TRP A 147 12.72 -11.44 -1.70
N THR A 148 12.61 -10.18 -2.11
CA THR A 148 13.72 -9.39 -2.68
C THR A 148 14.40 -8.51 -1.62
N TYR A 149 13.62 -7.78 -0.82
CA TYR A 149 14.11 -6.85 0.19
C TYR A 149 13.92 -7.45 1.57
N GLN A 150 14.92 -8.18 2.08
CA GLN A 150 14.74 -9.03 3.27
C GLN A 150 14.92 -8.29 4.61
N SER A 151 15.53 -7.11 4.62
CA SER A 151 15.79 -6.29 5.81
C SER A 151 15.02 -4.97 5.79
N PHE A 152 14.89 -4.34 6.95
CA PHE A 152 14.27 -3.03 7.12
C PHE A 152 15.13 -2.13 8.05
N PRO A 153 15.32 -0.84 7.74
CA PRO A 153 14.93 -0.18 6.50
C PRO A 153 15.80 -0.65 5.31
N ASN A 154 15.31 -0.48 4.10
CA ASN A 154 16.04 -0.76 2.86
C ASN A 154 15.88 0.41 1.88
N LYS A 155 16.78 0.51 0.90
CA LYS A 155 16.75 1.58 -0.10
C LYS A 155 15.56 1.50 -1.08
N GLY A 156 14.79 0.41 -1.05
CA GLY A 156 13.60 0.21 -1.88
C GLY A 156 13.88 0.09 -3.38
N VAL A 157 12.84 0.35 -4.17
CA VAL A 157 12.76 0.10 -5.63
C VAL A 157 12.68 1.36 -6.49
N LEU A 158 12.30 2.49 -5.91
CA LEU A 158 12.26 3.76 -6.61
C LEU A 158 13.67 4.34 -6.51
N GLY A 159 14.41 4.38 -7.62
CA GLY A 159 15.77 4.92 -7.70
C GLY A 159 15.93 6.23 -6.95
N ASP A 160 17.16 6.51 -6.54
CA ASP A 160 17.56 7.70 -5.79
C ASP A 160 16.82 8.94 -6.30
N SER A 161 15.72 9.28 -5.64
CA SER A 161 15.30 10.67 -5.60
C SER A 161 16.32 11.30 -4.69
N ARG A 162 17.49 11.63 -5.26
CA ARG A 162 18.65 12.32 -4.68
C ARG A 162 18.35 12.69 -3.23
N ASP A 163 18.91 11.99 -2.23
CA ASP A 163 18.96 12.50 -0.86
C ASP A 163 19.80 11.62 0.08
N PHE A 164 20.98 12.17 0.41
CA PHE A 164 21.57 12.24 1.75
C PHE A 164 22.05 10.94 2.42
N PHE A 165 23.05 10.30 1.83
CA PHE A 165 24.22 9.88 2.61
C PHE A 165 25.31 10.94 2.39
N MET A 166 25.32 11.96 3.25
CA MET A 166 26.55 12.65 3.60
C MET A 166 26.87 12.18 5.01
N ASP A 167 27.62 11.08 5.09
CA ASP A 167 28.57 10.88 6.18
C ASP A 167 29.81 11.73 5.88
#